data_AF-A0A2N1J9M3-F1
#
_entry.id   AF-A0A2N1J9M3-F1
#
_cell.length_a   1.000
_cell.length_b   1.000
_cell.length_c   1.000
_cell.angle_alpha   90.00
_cell.angle_beta   90.00
_cell.angle_gamma   90.00
#
_symmetry.space_group_name_H-M   'P 1'
#
loop_
_entity.id
_entity.type
_entity.pdbx_description
1 polymer ?
#
loop_
_entity_poly.entity_id
_entity_poly.type
_entity_poly.pdbx_seq_one_letter_code
_entity_poly.pdbx_strand_id
1 'polypeptide(L)'
;MDEATLRSMLPTGFGAQATDAVSLSDSDSDSEREYLPTETQDEEPVPEKSPSPKPTHDPNGGRTAEFAGLPLAERVALRDHAKTVSALAIDVSGTRIASGAHDYQVRLWDFGGMTSAFRPFRMFEPAENYPVVALDFSPVSRNLLCVNATTQPRVYDFQGDQIATYRKGDVYMRDMKHTTGHVSEMSAGMWHPTDAYTFLTAGTDSTVRIWDAEREESQKSVLVVRSKVRGTKTKVTTATYTPDARIILAAGLDGALYLWSTSSSFARPHATVEHACAPGTWTSSIAVSPDSRFAATRAKDSVKLWDLRSMRQPLASRDDVPSGDDQANLVYSPDGKQLLAGTAAVPNASSDEDSLASSFGQLAVFDAADLSVQHVHHAADSSIVRVAWQPRINQVLASTRDGAILVFYDPEASQLGATLGVAKRARDKSNPFGIDLKDGIARDIPIFIPEEEENEFEEVRPKKRPYVPGPRPERPLDGHGRGGRIGVAAQQHIVQGLMEDGGKLRIEDPREALLKYAEKAEKDPRWTSVYAKTQPKPIFAKDTEKSEE
;
A
#
# COMPACT_ATOMS: atom_id res chain seq x y z
N MET A 1 -43.42 30.25 17.09
CA MET A 1 -42.94 28.90 17.44
C MET A 1 -42.15 29.06 18.70
N ASP A 2 -42.77 28.76 19.81
CA ASP A 2 -42.52 29.50 21.04
C ASP A 2 -41.65 28.68 21.98
N GLU A 3 -40.77 29.36 22.72
CA GLU A 3 -39.68 28.74 23.50
C GLU A 3 -40.17 27.66 24.50
N ALA A 4 -41.44 27.74 24.92
CA ALA A 4 -42.10 26.73 25.74
C ALA A 4 -42.20 25.34 25.07
N THR A 5 -42.43 25.25 23.76
CA THR A 5 -42.56 23.95 23.05
C THR A 5 -41.21 23.25 22.84
N LEU A 6 -40.09 23.97 22.91
CA LEU A 6 -38.75 23.39 22.85
C LEU A 6 -38.31 22.80 24.20
N ARG A 7 -38.85 23.28 25.32
CA ARG A 7 -38.55 22.74 26.66
C ARG A 7 -39.29 21.44 26.98
N SER A 8 -40.41 21.14 26.32
CA SER A 8 -41.16 19.89 26.50
C SER A 8 -40.60 18.68 25.74
N MET A 9 -39.52 18.85 24.97
CA MET A 9 -38.91 17.78 24.16
C MET A 9 -37.58 17.24 24.72
N LEU A 10 -37.17 17.67 25.92
CA LEU A 10 -35.97 17.17 26.60
C LEU A 10 -36.33 16.04 27.59
N PRO A 11 -35.71 14.85 27.51
CA PRO A 11 -35.99 13.76 28.44
C PRO A 11 -35.48 14.07 29.85
N THR A 12 -36.39 14.10 30.83
CA THR A 12 -36.05 14.27 32.25
C THR A 12 -35.92 12.93 32.96
N GLY A 13 -34.68 12.48 33.18
CA GLY A 13 -34.37 11.35 34.07
C GLY A 13 -33.67 10.18 33.37
N PHE A 14 -32.46 9.89 33.82
CA PHE A 14 -31.67 8.74 33.39
C PHE A 14 -31.40 7.86 34.62
N GLY A 15 -31.85 6.60 34.59
CA GLY A 15 -31.50 5.58 35.58
C GLY A 15 -32.28 5.60 36.90
N ALA A 16 -33.23 4.68 37.05
CA ALA A 16 -33.61 4.09 38.33
C ALA A 16 -34.06 2.64 38.10
N GLN A 17 -33.41 1.67 38.76
CA GLN A 17 -33.95 0.32 38.88
C GLN A 17 -35.09 0.35 39.90
N ALA A 18 -36.23 -0.26 39.56
CA ALA A 18 -37.27 -0.57 40.52
C ALA A 18 -37.80 -1.98 40.23
N THR A 19 -37.49 -2.90 41.13
CA THR A 19 -38.26 -4.13 41.32
C THR A 19 -39.59 -3.74 41.95
N ASP A 20 -40.69 -4.27 41.44
CA ASP A 20 -41.57 -5.14 42.23
C ASP A 20 -42.76 -5.64 41.38
N ALA A 21 -43.25 -6.81 41.74
CA ALA A 21 -44.48 -7.37 41.21
C ALA A 21 -45.70 -6.78 41.92
N VAL A 22 -46.87 -6.83 41.27
CA VAL A 22 -48.10 -7.45 41.81
C VAL A 22 -49.22 -7.40 40.76
N SER A 23 -50.04 -8.45 40.80
CA SER A 23 -51.19 -8.80 39.96
C SER A 23 -52.21 -7.70 39.63
N LEU A 24 -52.84 -7.82 38.46
CA LEU A 24 -54.28 -7.58 38.26
C LEU A 24 -54.86 -8.67 37.32
N SER A 25 -56.12 -9.05 37.56
CA SER A 25 -56.73 -10.31 37.12
C SER A 25 -58.00 -10.15 36.27
N ASP A 26 -58.12 -11.01 35.26
CA ASP A 26 -59.32 -11.74 34.79
C ASP A 26 -60.51 -11.04 34.07
N SER A 27 -61.32 -11.92 33.45
CA SER A 27 -62.42 -11.76 32.45
C SER A 27 -61.95 -11.39 31.03
N ASP A 28 -62.36 -12.03 29.92
CA ASP A 28 -63.25 -13.16 29.59
C ASP A 28 -62.84 -13.72 28.19
N SER A 29 -63.14 -14.94 27.70
CA SER A 29 -63.84 -16.16 28.19
C SER A 29 -63.44 -17.39 27.32
N ASP A 30 -63.80 -18.61 27.72
CA ASP A 30 -63.42 -19.88 27.07
C ASP A 30 -64.02 -20.19 25.67
N SER A 31 -63.30 -21.03 24.90
CA SER A 31 -63.91 -22.08 24.08
C SER A 31 -62.97 -23.29 23.97
N GLU A 32 -63.35 -24.40 24.60
CA GLU A 32 -62.52 -25.61 24.77
C GLU A 32 -62.28 -26.37 23.45
N ARG A 33 -61.10 -26.99 23.33
CA ARG A 33 -60.90 -28.22 22.53
C ARG A 33 -59.99 -29.18 23.28
N GLU A 34 -60.55 -30.33 23.66
CA GLU A 34 -59.85 -31.41 24.35
C GLU A 34 -58.70 -31.97 23.50
N TYR A 35 -57.55 -32.23 24.15
CA TYR A 35 -56.47 -33.02 23.58
C TYR A 35 -56.26 -34.27 24.43
N LEU A 36 -56.39 -35.44 23.80
CA LEU A 36 -56.04 -36.74 24.37
C LEU A 36 -54.51 -36.89 24.47
N PRO A 37 -53.98 -37.54 25.51
CA PRO A 37 -52.54 -37.76 25.65
C PRO A 37 -52.10 -38.93 24.75
N THR A 38 -51.32 -38.65 23.71
CA THR A 38 -50.61 -39.68 22.94
C THR A 38 -49.36 -40.15 23.66
N GLU A 39 -49.07 -41.43 23.47
CA GLU A 39 -48.11 -42.22 24.25
C GLU A 39 -46.65 -41.85 24.01
N THR A 40 -45.82 -42.11 25.02
CA THR A 40 -44.36 -42.07 24.94
C THR A 40 -43.84 -43.04 23.88
N GLN A 41 -43.05 -42.55 22.95
CA GLN A 41 -42.13 -43.36 22.14
C GLN A 41 -40.70 -42.98 22.49
N ASP A 42 -39.83 -43.98 22.60
CA ASP A 42 -38.48 -43.85 23.14
C ASP A 42 -37.59 -42.96 22.25
N GLU A 43 -36.94 -41.95 22.86
CA GLU A 43 -35.89 -41.19 22.19
C GLU A 43 -34.61 -42.05 22.09
N GLU A 44 -34.17 -42.35 20.88
CA GLU A 44 -32.81 -42.87 20.67
C GLU A 44 -31.76 -41.83 21.10
N PRO A 45 -30.69 -42.23 21.82
CA PRO A 45 -29.71 -41.30 22.32
C PRO A 45 -28.90 -40.69 21.16
N VAL A 46 -29.03 -39.37 21.00
CA VAL A 46 -28.18 -38.56 20.11
C VAL A 46 -26.71 -38.84 20.46
N PRO A 47 -25.84 -39.21 19.49
CA PRO A 47 -24.44 -39.48 19.78
C PRO A 47 -23.75 -38.19 20.22
N GLU A 48 -23.28 -38.16 21.48
CA GLU A 48 -22.48 -37.06 22.00
C GLU A 48 -21.27 -36.82 21.10
N LYS A 49 -21.29 -35.67 20.43
CA LYS A 49 -20.20 -35.25 19.56
C LYS A 49 -18.97 -34.99 20.42
N SER A 50 -17.96 -35.86 20.31
CA SER A 50 -16.75 -35.77 21.11
C SER A 50 -16.18 -34.34 21.06
N PRO A 51 -15.84 -33.73 22.22
CA PRO A 51 -15.29 -32.39 22.23
C PRO A 51 -13.97 -32.42 21.46
N SER A 52 -13.86 -31.59 20.42
CA SER A 52 -12.61 -31.36 19.70
C SER A 52 -11.50 -31.09 20.73
N PRO A 53 -10.31 -31.72 20.60
CA PRO A 53 -9.29 -31.62 21.62
C PRO A 53 -8.91 -30.17 21.83
N LYS A 54 -9.30 -29.61 22.99
CA LYS A 54 -8.74 -28.36 23.47
C LYS A 54 -7.24 -28.62 23.64
N PRO A 55 -6.35 -27.76 23.13
CA PRO A 55 -4.93 -27.90 23.43
C PRO A 55 -4.77 -27.86 24.95
N THR A 56 -4.27 -28.95 25.51
CA THR A 56 -3.97 -29.07 26.95
C THR A 56 -2.77 -28.19 27.23
N HIS A 57 -3.03 -26.93 27.56
CA HIS A 57 -2.01 -25.98 27.95
C HIS A 57 -1.54 -26.35 29.36
N ASP A 58 -0.38 -27.00 29.47
CA ASP A 58 0.28 -27.16 30.76
C ASP A 58 0.67 -25.76 31.26
N PRO A 59 0.15 -25.28 32.41
CA PRO A 59 0.33 -23.89 32.86
C PRO A 59 1.72 -23.64 33.47
N ASN A 60 2.69 -24.52 33.22
CA ASN A 60 4.02 -24.48 33.83
C ASN A 60 5.10 -25.17 32.95
N GLY A 61 4.88 -25.23 31.63
CA GLY A 61 5.70 -25.98 30.68
C GLY A 61 6.65 -25.13 29.81
N GLY A 62 7.76 -24.66 30.38
CA GLY A 62 9.07 -24.38 29.74
C GLY A 62 9.24 -23.46 28.51
N ARG A 63 8.23 -23.26 27.66
CA ARG A 63 8.38 -22.69 26.30
C ARG A 63 8.78 -21.22 26.25
N THR A 64 8.35 -20.42 27.23
CA THR A 64 8.72 -18.98 27.32
C THR A 64 10.19 -18.75 27.67
N ALA A 65 10.95 -19.80 28.05
CA ALA A 65 12.39 -19.72 28.27
C ALA A 65 13.22 -20.02 27.01
N GLU A 66 12.70 -20.82 26.06
CA GLU A 66 13.39 -21.12 24.79
C GLU A 66 13.37 -19.91 23.83
N PHE A 67 12.25 -19.20 23.78
CA PHE A 67 12.06 -18.00 22.96
C PHE A 67 12.07 -16.75 23.84
N ALA A 68 13.25 -16.15 24.04
CA ALA A 68 13.48 -15.05 24.98
C ALA A 68 12.66 -13.75 24.69
N GLY A 69 11.36 -13.77 25.01
CA GLY A 69 10.38 -12.72 24.65
C GLY A 69 10.00 -12.67 23.16
N LEU A 70 10.42 -13.65 22.36
CA LEU A 70 10.26 -13.67 20.90
C LEU A 70 8.93 -14.31 20.49
N PRO A 71 8.08 -13.64 19.67
CA PRO A 71 6.77 -14.16 19.29
C PRO A 71 6.87 -15.17 18.13
N LEU A 72 7.55 -16.30 18.35
CA LEU A 72 7.84 -17.33 17.34
C LEU A 72 7.14 -18.68 17.61
N ALA A 73 6.36 -18.80 18.70
CA ALA A 73 5.81 -20.08 19.17
C ALA A 73 4.77 -20.71 18.22
N GLU A 74 3.89 -19.93 17.62
CA GLU A 74 2.91 -20.38 16.62
C GLU A 74 3.03 -19.58 15.31
N ARG A 75 2.59 -20.20 14.19
CA ARG A 75 2.59 -19.57 12.86
C ARG A 75 1.28 -19.76 12.12
N VAL A 76 0.78 -18.67 11.52
CA VAL A 76 -0.33 -18.65 10.55
C VAL A 76 0.22 -18.30 9.17
N ALA A 77 -0.31 -18.90 8.10
CA ALA A 77 0.13 -18.62 6.72
C ALA A 77 -0.99 -18.02 5.87
N LEU A 78 -0.82 -16.76 5.45
CA LEU A 78 -1.65 -16.11 4.45
C LEU A 78 -1.16 -16.56 3.07
N ARG A 79 -1.88 -17.49 2.42
CA ARG A 79 -1.51 -18.09 1.13
C ARG A 79 -2.47 -17.64 0.02
N ASP A 80 -2.09 -16.57 -0.67
CA ASP A 80 -2.89 -16.01 -1.75
C ASP A 80 -2.03 -15.51 -2.92
N HIS A 81 -0.78 -15.04 -2.70
CA HIS A 81 0.06 -14.53 -3.81
C HIS A 81 0.58 -15.68 -4.68
N ALA A 82 0.62 -15.42 -5.98
CA ALA A 82 1.07 -16.41 -6.98
C ALA A 82 2.59 -16.36 -7.24
N LYS A 83 3.28 -15.37 -6.68
CA LYS A 83 4.70 -15.10 -6.85
C LYS A 83 5.28 -14.48 -5.57
N THR A 84 6.60 -14.33 -5.52
CA THR A 84 7.39 -13.63 -4.49
C THR A 84 6.70 -12.38 -3.92
N VAL A 85 6.52 -12.34 -2.59
CA VAL A 85 6.05 -11.14 -1.88
C VAL A 85 7.25 -10.25 -1.56
N SER A 86 7.45 -9.24 -2.40
CA SER A 86 8.58 -8.29 -2.38
C SER A 86 8.43 -7.17 -1.34
N ALA A 87 7.19 -6.79 -1.02
CA ALA A 87 6.88 -5.66 -0.17
C ALA A 87 5.85 -6.04 0.90
N LEU A 88 6.05 -5.52 2.10
CA LEU A 88 5.21 -5.79 3.26
C LEU A 88 5.16 -4.54 4.14
N ALA A 89 3.96 -4.05 4.43
CA ALA A 89 3.71 -2.93 5.33
C ALA A 89 2.64 -3.31 6.35
N ILE A 90 2.71 -2.72 7.54
CA ILE A 90 1.76 -2.98 8.63
C ILE A 90 1.36 -1.64 9.25
N ASP A 91 0.07 -1.47 9.55
CA ASP A 91 -0.42 -0.28 10.25
C ASP A 91 0.16 -0.18 11.67
N VAL A 92 0.24 1.03 12.22
CA VAL A 92 0.73 1.31 13.59
C VAL A 92 -0.14 0.66 14.67
N SER A 93 -1.42 0.39 14.39
CA SER A 93 -2.27 -0.42 15.28
C SER A 93 -2.04 -1.93 15.18
N GLY A 94 -1.39 -2.39 14.11
CA GLY A 94 -1.24 -3.80 13.75
C GLY A 94 -2.50 -4.51 13.26
N THR A 95 -3.64 -3.80 13.15
CA THR A 95 -4.92 -4.40 12.70
C THR A 95 -4.94 -4.76 11.22
N ARG A 96 -4.19 -4.02 10.39
CA ARG A 96 -4.09 -4.21 8.95
C ARG A 96 -2.66 -4.40 8.47
N ILE A 97 -2.53 -5.22 7.43
CA ILE A 97 -1.30 -5.46 6.67
C ILE A 97 -1.58 -5.15 5.19
N ALA A 98 -0.60 -4.60 4.50
CA ALA A 98 -0.57 -4.54 3.05
C ALA A 98 0.61 -5.36 2.53
N SER A 99 0.36 -6.23 1.57
CA SER A 99 1.39 -7.01 0.88
C SER A 99 1.43 -6.67 -0.59
N GLY A 100 2.63 -6.61 -1.14
CA GLY A 100 2.89 -6.37 -2.56
C GLY A 100 3.83 -7.42 -3.08
N ALA A 101 3.55 -7.91 -4.29
CA ALA A 101 4.30 -9.03 -4.88
C ALA A 101 4.67 -8.76 -6.35
N HIS A 102 5.48 -9.67 -6.90
CA HIS A 102 5.82 -9.68 -8.33
C HIS A 102 4.67 -10.17 -9.23
N ASP A 103 3.52 -10.51 -8.65
CA ASP A 103 2.25 -10.71 -9.36
C ASP A 103 1.55 -9.39 -9.71
N TYR A 104 2.21 -8.26 -9.46
CA TYR A 104 1.77 -6.88 -9.70
C TYR A 104 0.64 -6.39 -8.78
N GLN A 105 0.14 -7.25 -7.88
CA GLN A 105 -0.99 -6.94 -7.02
C GLN A 105 -0.56 -6.47 -5.64
N VAL A 106 -1.32 -5.52 -5.11
CA VAL A 106 -1.35 -5.17 -3.68
C VAL A 106 -2.58 -5.81 -3.07
N ARG A 107 -2.41 -6.43 -1.89
CA ARG A 107 -3.51 -7.04 -1.14
C ARG A 107 -3.53 -6.53 0.28
N LEU A 108 -4.73 -6.23 0.74
CA LEU A 108 -5.00 -5.67 2.05
C LEU A 108 -5.68 -6.72 2.93
N TRP A 109 -5.10 -6.89 4.10
CA TRP A 109 -5.48 -7.87 5.11
C TRP A 109 -6.00 -7.11 6.32
N ASP A 110 -7.12 -7.54 6.89
CA ASP A 110 -7.72 -6.97 8.10
C ASP A 110 -8.01 -8.11 9.08
N PHE A 111 -7.19 -8.22 10.13
CA PHE A 111 -7.32 -9.29 11.11
C PHE A 111 -8.63 -9.23 11.91
N GLY A 112 -9.20 -8.04 12.07
CA GLY A 112 -10.49 -7.86 12.74
C GLY A 112 -11.63 -8.41 11.88
N GLY A 113 -11.57 -8.22 10.56
CA GLY A 113 -12.54 -8.75 9.60
C GLY A 113 -12.32 -10.22 9.19
N MET A 114 -11.12 -10.76 9.38
CA MET A 114 -10.76 -12.09 8.88
C MET A 114 -11.42 -13.25 9.62
N THR A 115 -11.47 -14.40 8.94
CA THR A 115 -11.76 -15.72 9.52
C THR A 115 -10.57 -16.64 9.27
N SER A 116 -10.61 -17.86 9.82
CA SER A 116 -9.58 -18.89 9.71
C SER A 116 -9.24 -19.31 8.26
N ALA A 117 -10.00 -18.86 7.26
CA ALA A 117 -9.68 -19.01 5.85
C ALA A 117 -8.63 -18.00 5.34
N PHE A 118 -8.22 -17.02 6.16
CA PHE A 118 -7.16 -16.05 5.90
C PHE A 118 -7.17 -15.48 4.47
N ARG A 119 -8.25 -14.78 4.11
CA ARG A 119 -8.42 -14.14 2.80
C ARG A 119 -8.23 -12.63 2.90
N PRO A 120 -7.65 -11.97 1.88
CA PRO A 120 -7.58 -10.52 1.83
C PRO A 120 -8.99 -9.93 1.68
N PHE A 121 -9.24 -8.75 2.24
CA PHE A 121 -10.54 -8.08 2.08
C PHE A 121 -10.59 -7.27 0.77
N ARG A 122 -9.43 -6.84 0.25
CA ARG A 122 -9.29 -6.12 -1.01
C ARG A 122 -8.00 -6.50 -1.71
N MET A 123 -8.06 -6.58 -3.03
CA MET A 123 -6.93 -6.76 -3.93
C MET A 123 -7.06 -5.80 -5.11
N PHE A 124 -5.95 -5.21 -5.55
CA PHE A 124 -5.91 -4.32 -6.71
C PHE A 124 -4.52 -4.28 -7.33
N GLU A 125 -4.43 -3.84 -8.59
CA GLU A 125 -3.18 -3.62 -9.31
C GLU A 125 -2.90 -2.12 -9.38
N PRO A 126 -1.93 -1.58 -8.63
CA PRO A 126 -1.69 -0.13 -8.55
C PRO A 126 -1.01 0.45 -9.79
N ALA A 127 -0.23 -0.35 -10.51
CA ALA A 127 0.47 0.05 -11.72
C ALA A 127 0.59 -1.15 -12.66
N GLU A 128 -0.16 -1.12 -13.76
CA GLU A 128 -0.31 -2.21 -14.72
C GLU A 128 1.05 -2.82 -15.14
N ASN A 129 1.24 -4.11 -14.86
CA ASN A 129 2.42 -4.92 -15.17
C ASN A 129 3.75 -4.52 -14.46
N TYR A 130 3.72 -3.64 -13.46
CA TYR A 130 4.94 -3.25 -12.71
C TYR A 130 4.97 -3.87 -11.32
N PRO A 131 6.04 -4.60 -10.93
CA PRO A 131 6.13 -5.23 -9.62
C PRO A 131 6.10 -4.17 -8.51
N VAL A 132 5.44 -4.50 -7.40
CA VAL A 132 5.49 -3.70 -6.18
C VAL A 132 6.88 -3.88 -5.56
N VAL A 133 7.56 -2.78 -5.23
CA VAL A 133 8.94 -2.79 -4.72
C VAL A 133 8.95 -2.45 -3.22
N ALA A 134 8.19 -1.43 -2.83
CA ALA A 134 8.00 -1.05 -1.43
C ALA A 134 6.55 -0.64 -1.16
N LEU A 135 6.12 -0.92 0.07
CA LEU A 135 4.86 -0.49 0.65
C LEU A 135 5.20 0.11 2.02
N ASP A 136 4.49 1.16 2.43
CA ASP A 136 4.58 1.69 3.79
C ASP A 136 3.28 2.37 4.21
N PHE A 137 2.90 2.25 5.49
CA PHE A 137 1.73 2.93 6.04
C PHE A 137 2.14 4.21 6.76
N SER A 138 1.44 5.31 6.51
CA SER A 138 1.67 6.54 7.26
C SER A 138 1.33 6.32 8.73
N PRO A 139 2.24 6.60 9.68
CA PRO A 139 1.97 6.38 11.09
C PRO A 139 0.92 7.33 11.66
N VAL A 140 0.60 8.42 10.95
CA VAL A 140 -0.37 9.44 11.37
C VAL A 140 -1.66 9.36 10.54
N SER A 141 -1.59 9.37 9.21
CA SER A 141 -2.79 9.35 8.36
C SER A 141 -3.34 7.95 8.07
N ARG A 142 -2.54 6.89 8.30
CA ARG A 142 -2.82 5.50 7.89
C ARG A 142 -2.98 5.27 6.39
N ASN A 143 -2.66 6.28 5.57
CA ASN A 143 -2.61 6.13 4.12
C ASN A 143 -1.45 5.20 3.73
N LEU A 144 -1.66 4.37 2.72
CA LEU A 144 -0.67 3.43 2.18
C LEU A 144 0.11 4.12 1.04
N LEU A 145 1.43 4.23 1.18
CA LEU A 145 2.31 4.57 0.07
C LEU A 145 2.60 3.28 -0.71
N CYS A 146 2.36 3.32 -2.02
CA CYS A 146 2.67 2.24 -2.93
C CYS A 146 3.76 2.65 -3.92
N VAL A 147 4.89 1.95 -3.88
CA VAL A 147 6.04 2.14 -4.75
C VAL A 147 6.22 0.90 -5.61
N ASN A 148 5.79 0.97 -6.86
CA ASN A 148 6.12 -0.01 -7.89
C ASN A 148 7.43 0.36 -8.60
N ALA A 149 7.96 -0.53 -9.44
CA ALA A 149 9.09 -0.26 -10.35
C ALA A 149 8.72 0.72 -11.50
N THR A 150 8.03 1.81 -11.16
CA THR A 150 7.63 2.91 -12.06
C THR A 150 8.30 4.22 -11.64
N THR A 151 8.03 5.29 -12.38
CA THR A 151 8.49 6.66 -12.10
C THR A 151 7.55 7.44 -11.18
N GLN A 152 6.39 6.89 -10.82
CA GLN A 152 5.32 7.61 -10.13
C GLN A 152 4.90 6.88 -8.86
N PRO A 153 5.17 7.44 -7.65
CA PRO A 153 4.56 6.92 -6.44
C PRO A 153 3.05 7.10 -6.50
N ARG A 154 2.33 6.25 -5.78
CA ARG A 154 0.88 6.34 -5.61
C ARG A 154 0.55 6.24 -4.14
N VAL A 155 -0.43 7.01 -3.69
CA VAL A 155 -0.93 6.95 -2.31
C VAL A 155 -2.37 6.45 -2.35
N TYR A 156 -2.65 5.47 -1.50
CA TYR A 156 -3.94 4.84 -1.31
C TYR A 156 -4.46 5.14 0.09
N ASP A 157 -5.78 5.19 0.24
CA ASP A 157 -6.45 5.21 1.53
C ASP A 157 -6.26 3.88 2.28
N PHE A 158 -6.53 3.88 3.58
CA PHE A 158 -6.59 2.69 4.43
C PHE A 158 -7.57 1.61 3.91
N GLN A 159 -8.59 1.98 3.13
CA GLN A 159 -9.50 1.05 2.45
C GLN A 159 -9.01 0.57 1.07
N GLY A 160 -7.87 1.07 0.57
CA GLY A 160 -7.29 0.71 -0.73
C GLY A 160 -7.85 1.47 -1.95
N ASP A 161 -8.55 2.59 -1.72
CA ASP A 161 -8.93 3.51 -2.78
C ASP A 161 -7.76 4.45 -3.13
N GLN A 162 -7.56 4.73 -4.42
CA GLN A 162 -6.44 5.56 -4.88
C GLN A 162 -6.73 7.03 -4.57
N ILE A 163 -5.90 7.65 -3.72
CA ILE A 163 -6.00 9.07 -3.37
C ILE A 163 -5.29 9.92 -4.43
N ALA A 164 -4.01 9.62 -4.67
CA ALA A 164 -3.10 10.52 -5.37
C ALA A 164 -2.12 9.77 -6.29
N THR A 165 -1.65 10.42 -7.36
CA THR A 165 -0.60 9.89 -8.25
C THR A 165 0.32 11.00 -8.71
N TYR A 166 1.55 10.96 -8.22
CA TYR A 166 2.49 12.07 -8.34
C TYR A 166 3.05 12.17 -9.75
N ARG A 167 3.36 13.40 -10.18
CA ARG A 167 3.85 13.65 -11.54
C ARG A 167 5.17 12.90 -11.82
N LYS A 168 5.26 12.35 -13.04
CA LYS A 168 6.51 11.82 -13.60
C LYS A 168 7.50 12.96 -13.89
N GLY A 169 8.81 12.69 -13.80
CA GLY A 169 9.86 13.62 -14.21
C GLY A 169 10.11 13.64 -15.72
N ASP A 170 10.53 14.79 -16.24
CA ASP A 170 11.04 14.89 -17.62
C ASP A 170 12.35 14.11 -17.76
N VAL A 171 12.36 13.16 -18.70
CA VAL A 171 13.47 12.23 -18.95
C VAL A 171 14.65 12.91 -19.67
N TYR A 172 14.40 14.01 -20.38
CA TYR A 172 15.42 14.69 -21.18
C TYR A 172 16.26 15.70 -20.39
N MET A 173 15.82 16.06 -19.18
CA MET A 173 16.52 17.01 -18.30
C MET A 173 17.72 16.37 -17.62
N ARG A 174 18.91 16.97 -17.79
CA ARG A 174 20.17 16.45 -17.22
C ARG A 174 20.31 16.68 -15.71
N ASP A 175 19.81 17.82 -15.23
CA ASP A 175 19.81 18.18 -13.81
C ASP A 175 18.51 17.75 -13.14
N MET A 176 18.62 16.78 -12.24
CA MET A 176 17.49 16.15 -11.56
C MET A 176 16.82 17.07 -10.52
N LYS A 177 17.44 18.21 -10.17
CA LYS A 177 16.79 19.23 -9.32
C LYS A 177 15.63 19.93 -10.02
N HIS A 178 15.66 20.01 -11.35
CA HIS A 178 14.70 20.74 -12.16
C HIS A 178 13.59 19.84 -12.74
N THR A 179 13.59 18.53 -12.45
CA THR A 179 12.51 17.62 -12.84
C THR A 179 11.43 17.52 -11.77
N THR A 180 10.17 17.44 -12.18
CA THR A 180 8.96 17.40 -11.34
C THR A 180 8.67 16.06 -10.67
N GLY A 181 9.50 15.05 -10.94
CA GLY A 181 9.36 13.70 -10.37
C GLY A 181 10.50 12.78 -10.79
N HIS A 182 10.39 11.49 -10.45
CA HIS A 182 11.42 10.52 -10.83
C HIS A 182 11.48 10.31 -12.34
N VAL A 183 12.70 10.10 -12.84
CA VAL A 183 13.01 9.92 -14.26
C VAL A 183 13.10 8.43 -14.64
N SER A 184 13.45 7.58 -13.69
CA SER A 184 13.48 6.12 -13.84
C SER A 184 12.73 5.41 -12.70
N GLU A 185 12.78 4.08 -12.69
CA GLU A 185 12.17 3.24 -11.65
C GLU A 185 12.57 3.65 -10.22
N MET A 186 11.59 3.62 -9.32
CA MET A 186 11.80 3.75 -7.88
C MET A 186 12.29 2.44 -7.27
N SER A 187 13.18 2.54 -6.29
CA SER A 187 13.83 1.42 -5.60
C SER A 187 13.39 1.27 -4.15
N ALA A 188 12.92 2.35 -3.51
CA ALA A 188 12.33 2.33 -2.17
C ALA A 188 11.41 3.53 -1.94
N GLY A 189 10.56 3.46 -0.93
CA GLY A 189 9.89 4.62 -0.36
C GLY A 189 9.37 4.34 1.05
N MET A 190 9.16 5.42 1.79
CA MET A 190 8.80 5.40 3.22
C MET A 190 8.04 6.69 3.56
N TRP A 191 7.05 6.63 4.44
CA TRP A 191 6.44 7.81 5.03
C TRP A 191 7.40 8.50 6.02
N HIS A 192 7.18 9.79 6.24
CA HIS A 192 7.85 10.47 7.34
C HIS A 192 7.31 9.93 8.68
N PRO A 193 8.16 9.57 9.65
CA PRO A 193 7.72 8.83 10.85
C PRO A 193 6.85 9.66 11.79
N THR A 194 6.81 10.99 11.62
CA THR A 194 6.07 11.93 12.47
C THR A 194 5.17 12.90 11.72
N ASP A 195 5.18 12.91 10.38
CA ASP A 195 4.40 13.86 9.56
C ASP A 195 3.45 13.08 8.64
N ALA A 196 2.15 13.41 8.71
CA ALA A 196 1.12 12.81 7.88
C ALA A 196 1.25 13.15 6.39
N TYR A 197 1.90 14.28 6.09
CA TYR A 197 1.90 14.89 4.76
C TYR A 197 3.23 14.77 4.03
N THR A 198 4.27 14.22 4.64
CA THR A 198 5.58 14.06 3.99
C THR A 198 5.89 12.59 3.79
N PHE A 199 6.36 12.22 2.60
CA PHE A 199 6.95 10.90 2.34
C PHE A 199 8.17 11.01 1.43
N LEU A 200 8.97 9.96 1.40
CA LEU A 200 10.24 9.89 0.71
C LEU A 200 10.22 8.74 -0.29
N THR A 201 10.83 8.96 -1.46
CA THR A 201 11.09 7.91 -2.46
C THR A 201 12.55 7.97 -2.92
N ALA A 202 13.12 6.81 -3.21
CA ALA A 202 14.42 6.65 -3.83
C ALA A 202 14.27 6.08 -5.24
N GLY A 203 15.15 6.49 -6.16
CA GLY A 203 15.13 6.01 -7.54
C GLY A 203 16.50 5.67 -8.10
N THR A 204 16.49 4.88 -9.17
CA THR A 204 17.72 4.58 -9.93
C THR A 204 18.23 5.78 -10.73
N ASP A 205 17.49 6.90 -10.73
CA ASP A 205 17.84 8.18 -11.34
C ASP A 205 18.87 9.00 -10.54
N SER A 206 19.51 8.37 -9.55
CA SER A 206 20.44 8.97 -8.57
C SER A 206 19.81 10.01 -7.65
N THR A 207 18.49 9.99 -7.45
CA THR A 207 17.81 10.89 -6.51
C THR A 207 17.05 10.18 -5.40
N VAL A 208 17.02 10.86 -4.26
CA VAL A 208 16.01 10.69 -3.22
C VAL A 208 15.12 11.94 -3.25
N ARG A 209 13.80 11.75 -3.31
CA ARG A 209 12.81 12.83 -3.38
C ARG A 209 11.97 12.81 -2.13
N ILE A 210 11.73 14.00 -1.58
CA ILE A 210 10.76 14.22 -0.53
C ILE A 210 9.54 14.86 -1.18
N TRP A 211 8.39 14.24 -0.98
CA TRP A 211 7.11 14.65 -1.52
C TRP A 211 6.23 15.24 -0.43
N ASP A 212 5.22 15.99 -0.88
CA ASP A 212 4.18 16.57 -0.07
C ASP A 212 2.85 15.95 -0.53
N ALA A 213 2.15 15.29 0.38
CA ALA A 213 0.97 14.48 0.08
C ALA A 213 -0.23 15.32 -0.37
N GLU A 214 -0.23 16.62 -0.07
CA GLU A 214 -1.25 17.56 -0.56
C GLU A 214 -0.87 18.16 -1.94
N ARG A 215 0.36 17.94 -2.43
CA ARG A 215 0.89 18.55 -3.65
C ARG A 215 1.42 17.51 -4.64
N GLU A 216 0.49 16.87 -5.35
CA GLU A 216 0.77 15.83 -6.36
C GLU A 216 1.64 16.31 -7.55
N GLU A 217 1.66 17.62 -7.81
CA GLU A 217 2.31 18.20 -9.01
C GLU A 217 3.83 18.30 -8.92
N SER A 218 4.43 18.28 -7.72
CA SER A 218 5.86 18.52 -7.56
C SER A 218 6.40 17.99 -6.24
N GLN A 219 7.61 17.42 -6.26
CA GLN A 219 8.31 17.10 -5.01
C GLN A 219 8.65 18.38 -4.20
N LYS A 220 8.61 18.25 -2.88
CA LYS A 220 8.97 19.26 -1.88
C LYS A 220 10.48 19.57 -1.88
N SER A 221 11.31 18.53 -2.05
CA SER A 221 12.77 18.70 -2.23
C SER A 221 13.45 17.50 -2.90
N VAL A 222 14.57 17.77 -3.59
CA VAL A 222 15.39 16.74 -4.27
C VAL A 222 16.77 16.64 -3.62
N LEU A 223 17.12 15.44 -3.15
CA LEU A 223 18.45 15.05 -2.69
C LEU A 223 19.13 14.34 -3.86
N VAL A 224 20.15 14.96 -4.46
CA VAL A 224 20.90 14.36 -5.59
C VAL A 224 22.12 13.62 -5.05
N VAL A 225 22.14 12.30 -5.23
CA VAL A 225 23.24 11.43 -4.85
C VAL A 225 24.30 11.45 -5.94
N ARG A 226 25.55 11.75 -5.57
CA ARG A 226 26.68 11.76 -6.50
C ARG A 226 27.74 10.83 -5.98
N SER A 227 28.18 9.89 -6.81
CA SER A 227 29.33 9.07 -6.45
C SER A 227 30.58 9.94 -6.36
N LYS A 228 31.48 9.56 -5.45
CA LYS A 228 32.84 10.11 -5.42
C LYS A 228 33.70 9.58 -6.56
N VAL A 229 33.30 8.47 -7.19
CA VAL A 229 33.94 7.96 -8.42
C VAL A 229 33.70 8.98 -9.54
N ARG A 230 34.80 9.64 -9.94
CA ARG A 230 34.80 10.86 -10.75
C ARG A 230 33.97 10.72 -12.02
N GLY A 231 32.94 11.57 -12.14
CA GLY A 231 32.10 11.67 -13.34
C GLY A 231 30.92 10.70 -13.42
N THR A 232 30.68 9.87 -12.39
CA THR A 232 29.60 8.87 -12.41
C THR A 232 28.40 9.25 -11.51
N LYS A 233 27.20 8.89 -11.97
CA LYS A 233 25.97 8.85 -11.14
C LYS A 233 25.83 7.44 -10.56
N THR A 234 25.42 7.33 -9.31
CA THR A 234 25.13 6.05 -8.64
C THR A 234 23.63 5.84 -8.50
N LYS A 235 23.13 4.61 -8.73
CA LYS A 235 21.73 4.28 -8.49
C LYS A 235 21.47 4.24 -6.99
N VAL A 236 20.42 4.87 -6.49
CA VAL A 236 20.01 4.69 -5.08
C VAL A 236 19.26 3.36 -4.98
N THR A 237 19.70 2.45 -4.12
CA THR A 237 19.07 1.11 -3.98
C THR A 237 18.03 1.10 -2.86
N THR A 238 18.25 1.87 -1.80
CA THR A 238 17.33 2.01 -0.68
C THR A 238 17.56 3.34 0.05
N ALA A 239 16.51 3.86 0.70
CA ALA A 239 16.59 5.05 1.54
C ALA A 239 15.54 4.98 2.66
N THR A 240 15.85 5.59 3.81
CA THR A 240 15.01 5.53 5.02
C THR A 240 15.20 6.79 5.87
N TYR A 241 14.18 7.12 6.68
CA TYR A 241 14.29 8.08 7.76
C TYR A 241 14.80 7.41 9.04
N THR A 242 15.53 8.16 9.87
CA THR A 242 15.64 7.81 11.30
C THR A 242 14.27 7.97 11.98
N PRO A 243 13.91 7.14 12.99
CA PRO A 243 12.64 7.27 13.71
C PRO A 243 12.38 8.67 14.30
N ASP A 244 13.44 9.41 14.68
CA ASP A 244 13.37 10.80 15.13
C ASP A 244 13.20 11.85 14.00
N ALA A 245 13.13 11.40 12.74
CA ALA A 245 13.08 12.17 11.50
C ALA A 245 14.24 13.14 11.23
N ARG A 246 15.32 13.13 12.03
CA ARG A 246 16.41 14.13 11.93
C ARG A 246 17.40 13.85 10.82
N ILE A 247 17.52 12.59 10.40
CA ILE A 247 18.48 12.14 9.39
C ILE A 247 17.76 11.30 8.33
N ILE A 248 18.12 11.53 7.08
CA ILE A 248 17.80 10.67 5.94
C ILE A 248 19.05 9.87 5.59
N LEU A 249 18.92 8.56 5.53
CA LEU A 249 19.95 7.63 5.09
C LEU A 249 19.60 7.13 3.68
N ALA A 250 20.58 7.04 2.78
CA ALA A 250 20.41 6.35 1.50
C ALA A 250 21.67 5.58 1.11
N ALA A 251 21.49 4.41 0.51
CA ALA A 251 22.59 3.60 -0.01
C ALA A 251 22.65 3.71 -1.54
N GLY A 252 23.88 3.89 -2.06
CA GLY A 252 24.16 3.85 -3.49
C GLY A 252 24.72 2.50 -3.92
N LEU A 253 24.49 2.14 -5.18
CA LEU A 253 25.06 0.95 -5.84
C LEU A 253 26.60 0.99 -5.93
N ASP A 254 27.22 2.15 -5.71
CA ASP A 254 28.65 2.32 -5.51
C ASP A 254 29.16 1.83 -4.14
N GLY A 255 28.29 1.26 -3.31
CA GLY A 255 28.63 0.73 -1.98
C GLY A 255 28.81 1.81 -0.91
N ALA A 256 28.42 3.05 -1.21
CA ALA A 256 28.50 4.18 -0.30
C ALA A 256 27.18 4.46 0.41
N LEU A 257 27.25 4.81 1.70
CA LEU A 257 26.10 5.26 2.48
C LEU A 257 26.14 6.79 2.60
N TYR A 258 25.03 7.43 2.29
CA TYR A 258 24.88 8.89 2.26
C TYR A 258 23.90 9.33 3.35
N LEU A 259 24.27 10.38 4.10
CA LEU A 259 23.49 10.89 5.22
C LEU A 259 23.18 12.37 5.01
N TRP A 260 21.90 12.76 5.09
CA TRP A 260 21.46 14.16 5.09
C TRP A 260 20.75 14.48 6.39
N SER A 261 21.03 15.65 6.95
CA SER A 261 20.27 16.17 8.10
C SER A 261 19.04 16.92 7.59
N THR A 262 17.86 16.57 8.09
CA THR A 262 16.56 17.16 7.72
C THR A 262 16.46 18.65 8.05
N SER A 263 17.22 19.13 9.06
CA SER A 263 17.29 20.54 9.44
C SER A 263 18.31 21.36 8.64
N SER A 264 19.00 20.75 7.67
CA SER A 264 20.06 21.39 6.88
C SER A 264 19.70 21.44 5.39
N SER A 265 20.48 22.18 4.60
CA SER A 265 20.32 22.20 3.15
C SER A 265 20.66 20.84 2.54
N PHE A 266 19.72 20.26 1.79
CA PHE A 266 19.89 19.02 1.02
C PHE A 266 20.88 19.13 -0.16
N ALA A 267 21.54 20.29 -0.36
CA ALA A 267 22.45 20.52 -1.48
C ALA A 267 23.67 19.56 -1.51
N ARG A 268 24.10 19.06 -0.34
CA ARG A 268 25.15 18.05 -0.17
C ARG A 268 24.80 17.13 1.03
N PRO A 269 25.27 15.87 1.05
CA PRO A 269 25.22 15.06 2.25
C PRO A 269 25.94 15.75 3.42
N HIS A 270 25.43 15.55 4.63
CA HIS A 270 26.10 15.93 5.88
C HIS A 270 27.30 15.02 6.14
N ALA A 271 27.14 13.72 5.92
CA ALA A 271 28.19 12.72 5.97
C ALA A 271 28.06 11.70 4.83
N THR A 272 29.16 11.04 4.49
CA THR A 272 29.23 9.97 3.48
C THR A 272 30.20 8.91 3.97
N VAL A 273 29.78 7.65 3.96
CA VAL A 273 30.63 6.49 4.26
C VAL A 273 30.96 5.80 2.95
N GLU A 274 32.25 5.76 2.60
CA GLU A 274 32.74 4.99 1.45
C GLU A 274 32.94 3.52 1.85
N HIS A 275 32.73 2.60 0.91
CA HIS A 275 32.89 1.16 1.13
C HIS A 275 32.07 0.58 2.31
N ALA A 276 30.92 1.21 2.61
CA ALA A 276 29.95 0.66 3.55
C ALA A 276 29.52 -0.75 3.12
N CYS A 277 29.22 -0.91 1.83
CA CYS A 277 28.98 -2.20 1.17
C CYS A 277 30.02 -2.41 0.06
N ALA A 278 30.12 -3.63 -0.47
CA ALA A 278 30.99 -3.91 -1.61
C ALA A 278 30.49 -3.15 -2.86
N PRO A 279 31.34 -2.38 -3.57
CA PRO A 279 30.91 -1.63 -4.75
C PRO A 279 30.28 -2.55 -5.81
N GLY A 280 29.15 -2.12 -6.39
CA GLY A 280 28.39 -2.91 -7.36
C GLY A 280 27.40 -3.91 -6.74
N THR A 281 27.37 -4.09 -5.42
CA THR A 281 26.36 -4.91 -4.74
C THR A 281 25.10 -4.10 -4.43
N TRP A 282 23.92 -4.72 -4.58
CA TRP A 282 22.66 -4.08 -4.24
C TRP A 282 22.51 -4.03 -2.72
N THR A 283 22.45 -2.82 -2.15
CA THR A 283 22.13 -2.65 -0.72
C THR A 283 20.62 -2.75 -0.59
N SER A 284 20.13 -3.88 -0.06
CA SER A 284 18.72 -4.24 -0.07
C SER A 284 17.92 -3.52 1.03
N SER A 285 18.55 -3.19 2.15
CA SER A 285 17.88 -2.52 3.27
C SER A 285 18.83 -1.75 4.18
N ILE A 286 18.31 -0.64 4.73
CA ILE A 286 18.87 0.06 5.88
C ILE A 286 17.81 -0.01 6.98
N ALA A 287 18.13 -0.66 8.09
CA ALA A 287 17.32 -0.63 9.30
C ALA A 287 17.92 0.39 10.29
N VAL A 288 17.07 1.13 10.99
CA VAL A 288 17.51 2.07 12.04
C VAL A 288 16.92 1.61 13.37
N SER A 289 17.74 1.66 14.41
CA SER A 289 17.32 1.36 15.79
C SER A 289 16.23 2.33 16.28
N PRO A 290 15.29 1.88 17.15
CA PRO A 290 14.22 2.75 17.67
C PRO A 290 14.73 4.03 18.38
N ASP A 291 15.92 3.97 18.99
CA ASP A 291 16.54 5.12 19.66
C ASP A 291 17.26 6.10 18.69
N SER A 292 17.24 5.81 17.39
CA SER A 292 17.88 6.58 16.32
C SER A 292 19.41 6.75 16.47
N ARG A 293 20.11 5.88 17.21
CA ARG A 293 21.57 5.94 17.38
C ARG A 293 22.34 5.02 16.45
N PHE A 294 21.81 3.84 16.20
CA PHE A 294 22.43 2.81 15.38
C PHE A 294 21.68 2.56 14.07
N ALA A 295 22.42 2.20 13.03
CA ALA A 295 21.87 1.75 11.75
C ALA A 295 22.54 0.44 11.32
N ALA A 296 21.76 -0.48 10.77
CA ALA A 296 22.23 -1.72 10.18
C ALA A 296 21.97 -1.71 8.67
N THR A 297 23.01 -2.02 7.87
CA THR A 297 22.94 -2.07 6.41
C THR A 297 23.06 -3.52 5.93
N ARG A 298 22.12 -3.97 5.09
CA ARG A 298 22.20 -5.27 4.40
C ARG A 298 22.54 -5.07 2.94
N ALA A 299 23.56 -5.78 2.45
CA ALA A 299 23.91 -5.85 1.04
C ALA A 299 24.31 -7.28 0.70
N LYS A 300 23.47 -7.93 -0.13
CA LYS A 300 23.57 -9.36 -0.43
C LYS A 300 23.71 -10.17 0.88
N ASP A 301 24.81 -10.90 1.04
CA ASP A 301 25.07 -11.79 2.17
C ASP A 301 25.69 -11.07 3.39
N SER A 302 26.07 -9.79 3.21
CA SER A 302 26.71 -8.97 4.24
C SER A 302 25.72 -8.09 5.02
N VAL A 303 25.88 -8.08 6.35
CA VAL A 303 25.23 -7.16 7.27
C VAL A 303 26.29 -6.41 8.08
N LYS A 304 26.15 -5.09 8.19
CA LYS A 304 27.06 -4.25 9.00
C LYS A 304 26.29 -3.29 9.88
N LEU A 305 26.79 -3.10 11.10
CA LEU A 305 26.25 -2.18 12.11
C LEU A 305 27.07 -0.89 12.16
N TRP A 306 26.41 0.23 12.39
CA TRP A 306 27.00 1.57 12.39
C TRP A 306 26.44 2.43 13.53
N ASP A 307 27.30 3.21 14.20
CA ASP A 307 26.87 4.31 15.09
C ASP A 307 26.71 5.59 14.25
N LEU A 308 25.48 6.13 14.18
CA LEU A 308 25.14 7.32 13.41
C LEU A 308 25.91 8.58 13.86
N ARG A 309 26.46 8.58 15.07
CA ARG A 309 27.33 9.65 15.60
C ARG A 309 28.79 9.50 15.16
N SER A 310 29.22 8.30 14.77
CA SER A 310 30.61 7.95 14.45
C SER A 310 30.71 6.98 13.26
N MET A 311 30.20 7.42 12.10
CA MET A 311 30.14 6.65 10.84
C MET A 311 31.51 6.45 10.13
N ARG A 312 32.62 6.27 10.86
CA ARG A 312 33.97 6.09 10.26
C ARG A 312 34.26 4.64 9.87
N GLN A 313 33.80 3.71 10.69
CA GLN A 313 33.99 2.26 10.54
C GLN A 313 32.71 1.58 11.07
N PRO A 314 32.35 0.38 10.59
CA PRO A 314 31.28 -0.40 11.19
C PRO A 314 31.68 -0.84 12.60
N LEU A 315 30.71 -0.93 13.50
CA LEU A 315 30.90 -1.48 14.85
C LEU A 315 31.10 -3.00 14.79
N ALA A 316 30.27 -3.66 13.99
CA ALA A 316 30.30 -5.09 13.73
C ALA A 316 29.96 -5.35 12.25
N SER A 317 30.50 -6.42 11.70
CA SER A 317 30.26 -6.84 10.32
C SER A 317 30.18 -8.36 10.23
N ARG A 318 29.21 -8.86 9.47
CA ARG A 318 28.90 -10.27 9.32
C ARG A 318 28.59 -10.57 7.85
N ASP A 319 29.24 -11.59 7.27
CA ASP A 319 29.18 -11.87 5.82
C ASP A 319 28.51 -13.22 5.46
N ASP A 320 27.96 -13.93 6.47
CA ASP A 320 27.34 -15.25 6.37
C ASP A 320 25.80 -15.20 6.59
N VAL A 321 25.11 -14.19 6.03
CA VAL A 321 23.64 -14.05 6.14
C VAL A 321 22.99 -14.16 4.74
N PRO A 322 22.77 -15.38 4.20
CA PRO A 322 22.40 -15.60 2.80
C PRO A 322 21.19 -14.77 2.35
N SER A 323 21.36 -14.03 1.25
CA SER A 323 20.27 -13.30 0.61
C SER A 323 20.04 -13.79 -0.81
N GLY A 324 18.85 -14.33 -1.04
CA GLY A 324 18.41 -14.84 -2.34
C GLY A 324 17.66 -13.83 -3.19
N ASP A 325 17.39 -12.63 -2.67
CA ASP A 325 16.57 -11.60 -3.30
C ASP A 325 17.13 -10.18 -3.02
N ASP A 326 16.98 -9.27 -3.98
CA ASP A 326 17.44 -7.88 -3.86
C ASP A 326 16.58 -7.06 -2.88
N GLN A 327 15.39 -7.57 -2.54
CA GLN A 327 14.45 -6.95 -1.60
C GLN A 327 14.58 -7.46 -0.16
N ALA A 328 15.59 -8.29 0.15
CA ALA A 328 15.76 -8.84 1.50
C ALA A 328 16.05 -7.76 2.54
N ASN A 329 15.26 -7.67 3.62
CA ASN A 329 15.42 -6.60 4.60
C ASN A 329 16.00 -7.05 5.95
N LEU A 330 16.12 -6.05 6.85
CA LEU A 330 16.41 -6.19 8.27
C LEU A 330 15.39 -5.37 9.05
N VAL A 331 15.07 -5.78 10.28
CA VAL A 331 14.19 -5.03 11.19
C VAL A 331 14.74 -5.09 12.60
N TYR A 332 14.78 -3.94 13.28
CA TYR A 332 15.06 -3.90 14.71
C TYR A 332 13.85 -4.35 15.51
N SER A 333 14.12 -5.06 16.58
CA SER A 333 13.20 -5.25 17.71
C SER A 333 12.65 -3.92 18.25
N PRO A 334 11.44 -3.92 18.81
CA PRO A 334 10.84 -2.75 19.48
C PRO A 334 11.70 -2.13 20.59
N ASP A 335 12.49 -2.95 21.30
CA ASP A 335 13.39 -2.51 22.37
C ASP A 335 14.80 -2.14 21.89
N GLY A 336 15.09 -2.38 20.60
CA GLY A 336 16.36 -2.08 19.96
C GLY A 336 17.51 -3.02 20.29
N LYS A 337 17.29 -4.10 21.06
CA LYS A 337 18.36 -5.03 21.49
C LYS A 337 18.64 -6.15 20.50
N GLN A 338 17.65 -6.52 19.71
CA GLN A 338 17.73 -7.57 18.71
C GLN A 338 17.50 -7.03 17.30
N LEU A 339 18.04 -7.72 16.30
CA LEU A 339 17.87 -7.44 14.89
C LEU A 339 17.45 -8.73 14.17
N LEU A 340 16.33 -8.65 13.44
CA LEU A 340 15.79 -9.77 12.67
C LEU A 340 16.22 -9.69 11.21
N ALA A 341 16.62 -10.84 10.66
CA ALA A 341 16.84 -11.03 9.22
C ALA A 341 16.14 -12.29 8.73
N GLY A 342 15.48 -12.22 7.57
CA GLY A 342 15.13 -13.41 6.82
C GLY A 342 16.36 -13.94 6.06
N THR A 343 16.72 -15.20 6.24
CA THR A 343 17.69 -15.90 5.38
C THR A 343 16.99 -16.51 4.17
N ALA A 344 17.73 -16.67 3.09
CA ALA A 344 17.26 -17.40 1.93
C ALA A 344 17.70 -18.86 1.99
N ALA A 345 16.76 -19.76 1.67
CA ALA A 345 17.06 -21.15 1.33
C ALA A 345 18.20 -21.23 0.29
N VAL A 346 19.29 -21.91 0.64
CA VAL A 346 20.46 -22.13 -0.22
C VAL A 346 20.34 -23.52 -0.87
N PRO A 347 20.26 -23.63 -2.21
CA PRO A 347 20.18 -24.93 -2.88
C PRO A 347 21.41 -25.80 -2.57
N ASN A 348 21.18 -27.06 -2.19
CA ASN A 348 22.19 -28.05 -1.80
C ASN A 348 22.97 -27.73 -0.50
N ALA A 349 22.49 -26.82 0.34
CA ALA A 349 23.01 -26.68 1.70
C ALA A 349 22.54 -27.82 2.62
N SER A 350 23.11 -27.91 3.83
CA SER A 350 22.64 -28.87 4.84
C SER A 350 21.24 -28.51 5.34
N SER A 351 20.58 -29.47 5.98
CA SER A 351 19.30 -29.27 6.66
C SER A 351 19.50 -28.94 8.15
N ASP A 352 20.64 -28.36 8.52
CA ASP A 352 20.96 -28.03 9.92
C ASP A 352 20.14 -26.80 10.33
N GLU A 353 19.40 -26.89 11.43
CA GLU A 353 18.48 -25.84 11.89
C GLU A 353 19.22 -24.62 12.45
N ASP A 354 20.36 -24.83 13.12
CA ASP A 354 21.19 -23.78 13.73
C ASP A 354 22.06 -23.00 12.72
N SER A 355 22.25 -23.56 11.51
CA SER A 355 23.11 -22.93 10.48
C SER A 355 22.35 -21.82 9.75
N LEU A 356 22.97 -20.66 9.51
CA LEU A 356 22.32 -19.56 8.77
C LEU A 356 22.12 -19.84 7.26
N ALA A 357 22.81 -20.86 6.75
CA ALA A 357 22.80 -21.26 5.34
C ALA A 357 22.23 -22.67 5.23
N SER A 358 20.92 -22.79 5.41
CA SER A 358 20.19 -24.04 5.33
C SER A 358 19.45 -24.20 3.99
N SER A 359 18.95 -25.41 3.73
CA SER A 359 18.16 -25.74 2.53
C SER A 359 16.76 -25.10 2.52
N PHE A 360 16.30 -24.59 3.67
CA PHE A 360 15.05 -23.86 3.89
C PHE A 360 15.30 -22.42 4.35
N GLY A 361 14.28 -21.55 4.26
CA GLY A 361 14.34 -20.17 4.74
C GLY A 361 14.14 -20.07 6.26
N GLN A 362 15.08 -19.42 6.94
CA GLN A 362 15.04 -19.21 8.39
C GLN A 362 14.85 -17.73 8.75
N LEU A 363 14.30 -17.50 9.94
CA LEU A 363 14.31 -16.20 10.58
C LEU A 363 15.45 -16.18 11.59
N ALA A 364 16.50 -15.42 11.30
CA ALA A 364 17.66 -15.28 12.15
C ALA A 364 17.51 -14.05 13.07
N VAL A 365 17.76 -14.27 14.36
CA VAL A 365 17.76 -13.26 15.41
C VAL A 365 19.21 -12.97 15.81
N PHE A 366 19.64 -11.73 15.61
CA PHE A 366 20.97 -11.25 15.97
C PHE A 366 20.90 -10.31 17.17
N ASP A 367 21.98 -10.25 17.96
CA ASP A 367 22.19 -9.17 18.90
C ASP A 367 22.49 -7.86 18.14
N ALA A 368 21.85 -6.77 18.55
CA ALA A 368 22.05 -5.44 17.98
C ALA A 368 23.40 -4.80 18.36
N ALA A 369 24.11 -5.31 19.36
CA ALA A 369 25.44 -4.82 19.74
C ALA A 369 26.55 -5.42 18.86
N ASP A 370 26.61 -6.76 18.78
CA ASP A 370 27.78 -7.49 18.25
C ASP A 370 27.49 -8.30 16.97
N LEU A 371 26.23 -8.40 16.52
CA LEU A 371 25.78 -9.34 15.47
C LEU A 371 26.11 -10.82 15.74
N SER A 372 26.19 -11.19 17.02
CA SER A 372 26.11 -12.59 17.44
C SER A 372 24.72 -13.16 17.10
N VAL A 373 24.67 -14.42 16.65
CA VAL A 373 23.39 -15.13 16.47
C VAL A 373 22.87 -15.51 17.84
N GLN A 374 21.67 -15.05 18.19
CA GLN A 374 20.98 -15.45 19.41
C GLN A 374 20.06 -16.64 19.17
N HIS A 375 19.38 -16.68 18.01
CA HIS A 375 18.44 -17.73 17.66
C HIS A 375 18.27 -17.84 16.13
N VAL A 376 18.04 -19.05 15.62
CA VAL A 376 17.69 -19.31 14.22
C VAL A 376 16.42 -20.15 14.22
N HIS A 377 15.38 -19.67 13.54
CA HIS A 377 14.07 -20.30 13.53
C HIS A 377 13.69 -20.78 12.12
N HIS A 378 13.42 -22.07 11.94
CA HIS A 378 12.89 -22.62 10.69
C HIS A 378 11.52 -21.98 10.35
N ALA A 379 11.47 -21.10 9.36
CA ALA A 379 10.25 -20.35 9.05
C ALA A 379 9.45 -21.00 7.91
N ALA A 380 10.08 -21.33 6.79
CA ALA A 380 9.46 -22.04 5.66
C ALA A 380 10.51 -22.66 4.74
N ASP A 381 10.08 -23.66 3.98
CA ASP A 381 10.87 -24.41 3.00
C ASP A 381 11.46 -23.49 1.90
N SER A 382 10.85 -22.32 1.66
CA SER A 382 11.29 -21.32 0.70
C SER A 382 11.98 -20.11 1.33
N SER A 383 12.80 -19.43 0.53
CA SER A 383 13.53 -18.21 0.92
C SER A 383 12.60 -17.12 1.47
N ILE A 384 13.00 -16.49 2.58
CA ILE A 384 12.32 -15.31 3.12
C ILE A 384 12.83 -14.05 2.41
N VAL A 385 11.93 -13.11 2.15
CA VAL A 385 12.24 -11.82 1.50
C VAL A 385 12.11 -10.68 2.52
N ARG A 386 10.90 -10.32 2.94
CA ARG A 386 10.66 -9.25 3.93
C ARG A 386 10.32 -9.82 5.29
N VAL A 387 10.87 -9.24 6.35
CA VAL A 387 10.45 -9.41 7.75
C VAL A 387 9.91 -8.08 8.26
N ALA A 388 8.90 -8.09 9.13
CA ALA A 388 8.38 -6.89 9.80
C ALA A 388 7.82 -7.24 11.19
N TRP A 389 8.19 -6.47 12.22
CA TRP A 389 7.75 -6.71 13.61
C TRP A 389 6.84 -5.58 14.08
N GLN A 390 5.63 -5.91 14.55
CA GLN A 390 4.74 -4.95 15.20
C GLN A 390 4.99 -4.86 16.71
N PRO A 391 5.34 -3.68 17.25
CA PRO A 391 5.61 -3.51 18.68
C PRO A 391 4.36 -3.63 19.57
N ARG A 392 3.18 -3.21 19.09
CA ARG A 392 1.95 -3.16 19.91
C ARG A 392 1.30 -4.53 20.12
N ILE A 393 1.30 -5.34 19.07
CA ILE A 393 0.68 -6.66 19.00
C ILE A 393 1.68 -7.76 19.39
N ASN A 394 2.98 -7.42 19.40
CA ASN A 394 4.12 -8.33 19.47
C ASN A 394 3.98 -9.50 18.48
N GLN A 395 3.90 -9.19 17.18
CA GLN A 395 3.82 -10.18 16.11
C GLN A 395 4.89 -9.91 15.06
N VAL A 396 5.49 -10.98 14.53
CA VAL A 396 6.51 -10.92 13.48
C VAL A 396 5.92 -11.51 12.21
N LEU A 397 5.97 -10.75 11.13
CA LEU A 397 5.61 -11.19 9.79
C LEU A 397 6.87 -11.55 9.00
N ALA A 398 6.82 -12.63 8.24
CA ALA A 398 7.83 -12.96 7.23
C ALA A 398 7.15 -13.27 5.88
N SER A 399 7.57 -12.60 4.82
CA SER A 399 7.12 -12.82 3.45
C SER A 399 8.04 -13.83 2.75
N THR A 400 7.47 -14.77 2.00
CA THR A 400 8.25 -15.81 1.32
C THR A 400 8.29 -15.65 -0.20
N ARG A 401 9.27 -16.33 -0.80
CA ARG A 401 9.41 -16.46 -2.26
C ARG A 401 8.22 -17.17 -2.92
N ASP A 402 7.52 -18.04 -2.19
CA ASP A 402 6.38 -18.81 -2.73
C ASP A 402 5.06 -18.02 -2.80
N GLY A 403 5.02 -16.77 -2.32
CA GLY A 403 3.76 -16.01 -2.25
C GLY A 403 2.99 -16.17 -0.93
N ALA A 404 3.61 -16.78 0.09
CA ALA A 404 3.03 -16.84 1.43
C ALA A 404 3.50 -15.67 2.31
N ILE A 405 2.66 -15.27 3.25
CA ILE A 405 3.04 -14.40 4.36
C ILE A 405 2.81 -15.19 5.64
N LEU A 406 3.87 -15.40 6.39
CA LEU A 406 3.87 -16.08 7.68
C LEU A 406 3.67 -15.05 8.77
N VAL A 407 2.68 -15.26 9.64
CA VAL A 407 2.45 -14.47 10.85
C VAL A 407 2.85 -15.31 12.03
N PHE A 408 3.98 -14.96 12.64
CA PHE A 408 4.45 -15.54 13.90
C PHE A 408 3.87 -14.76 15.07
N TYR A 409 3.33 -15.51 16.03
CA TYR A 409 2.77 -14.98 17.27
C TYR A 409 3.01 -15.97 18.41
N ASP A 410 2.94 -15.48 19.64
CA ASP A 410 2.88 -16.28 20.85
C ASP A 410 1.46 -16.17 21.43
N PRO A 411 0.72 -17.27 21.65
CA PRO A 411 -0.60 -17.24 22.28
C PRO A 411 -0.65 -16.54 23.64
N GLU A 412 0.45 -16.52 24.41
CA GLU A 412 0.50 -15.88 25.73
C GLU A 412 0.93 -14.40 25.65
N ALA A 413 2.00 -14.09 24.91
CA ALA A 413 2.55 -12.73 24.83
C ALA A 413 1.97 -11.84 23.72
N SER A 414 1.47 -12.39 22.62
CA SER A 414 0.91 -11.62 21.51
C SER A 414 -0.58 -11.34 21.68
N GLN A 415 -1.00 -10.10 21.46
CA GLN A 415 -2.39 -9.68 21.65
C GLN A 415 -3.01 -9.19 20.33
N LEU A 416 -4.24 -9.61 20.04
CA LEU A 416 -4.96 -9.25 18.81
C LEU A 416 -4.23 -9.78 17.55
N GLY A 417 -4.40 -9.12 16.40
CA GLY A 417 -3.77 -9.54 15.13
C GLY A 417 -4.24 -10.94 14.71
N ALA A 418 -3.29 -11.82 14.35
CA ALA A 418 -3.59 -13.17 13.85
C ALA A 418 -4.53 -13.99 14.76
N THR A 419 -4.44 -13.83 16.09
CA THR A 419 -5.27 -14.54 17.08
C THR A 419 -6.78 -14.35 16.83
N LEU A 420 -7.20 -13.16 16.36
CA LEU A 420 -8.60 -12.85 16.03
C LEU A 420 -9.09 -13.64 14.80
N GLY A 421 -8.21 -13.87 13.83
CA GLY A 421 -8.52 -14.65 12.63
C GLY A 421 -8.59 -16.16 12.93
N VAL A 422 -7.66 -16.68 13.75
CA VAL A 422 -7.63 -18.09 14.17
C VAL A 422 -8.91 -18.47 14.92
N ALA A 423 -9.35 -17.63 15.87
CA ALA A 423 -10.55 -17.89 16.67
C ALA A 423 -11.87 -17.89 15.86
N LYS A 424 -11.90 -17.26 14.69
CA LYS A 424 -13.12 -17.10 13.88
C LYS A 424 -13.22 -18.18 12.80
N ARG A 425 -14.01 -19.22 13.03
CA ARG A 425 -14.29 -20.25 12.01
C ARG A 425 -14.77 -19.62 10.69
N ALA A 426 -14.12 -19.98 9.59
CA ALA A 426 -14.57 -19.63 8.25
C ALA A 426 -15.98 -20.15 7.97
N ARG A 427 -16.84 -19.33 7.37
CA ARG A 427 -18.18 -19.76 6.95
C ARG A 427 -18.05 -20.65 5.72
N ASP A 428 -18.41 -21.92 5.89
CA ASP A 428 -18.49 -22.86 4.78
C ASP A 428 -19.49 -22.35 3.74
N LYS A 429 -19.06 -22.32 2.47
CA LYS A 429 -19.91 -21.92 1.33
C LYS A 429 -20.77 -23.10 0.85
N SER A 430 -21.48 -23.76 1.75
CA SER A 430 -22.62 -24.57 1.34
C SER A 430 -23.71 -23.63 0.83
N ASN A 431 -24.17 -23.84 -0.40
CA ASN A 431 -25.37 -23.16 -0.87
C ASN A 431 -26.55 -23.71 -0.07
N PRO A 432 -27.35 -22.90 0.64
CA PRO A 432 -28.51 -23.41 1.39
C PRO A 432 -29.60 -24.02 0.48
N PHE A 433 -29.51 -23.80 -0.84
CA PHE A 433 -30.35 -24.40 -1.88
C PHE A 433 -29.58 -25.38 -2.79
N GLY A 434 -28.29 -25.57 -2.56
CA GLY A 434 -27.48 -26.54 -3.29
C GLY A 434 -27.36 -27.79 -2.46
N ILE A 435 -28.09 -28.84 -2.85
CA ILE A 435 -27.88 -30.19 -2.30
C ILE A 435 -26.47 -30.61 -2.74
N ASP A 436 -25.51 -30.55 -1.83
CA ASP A 436 -24.15 -31.03 -2.09
C ASP A 436 -24.18 -32.56 -1.94
N LEU A 437 -24.44 -33.27 -3.05
CA LEU A 437 -24.61 -34.74 -3.12
C LEU A 437 -23.36 -35.56 -2.72
N LYS A 438 -22.35 -34.93 -2.11
CA LYS A 438 -21.11 -35.56 -1.66
C LYS A 438 -21.23 -36.25 -0.31
N ASP A 439 -22.11 -35.77 0.57
CA ASP A 439 -22.45 -36.47 1.79
C ASP A 439 -23.58 -37.46 1.49
N GLY A 440 -23.27 -38.76 1.54
CA GLY A 440 -24.04 -39.87 0.97
C GLY A 440 -25.35 -40.25 1.68
N ILE A 441 -26.16 -39.27 2.07
CA ILE A 441 -27.47 -39.45 2.75
C ILE A 441 -28.60 -39.71 1.73
N ALA A 442 -28.40 -39.35 0.45
CA ALA A 442 -29.40 -39.49 -0.61
C ALA A 442 -29.43 -40.91 -1.25
N ARG A 443 -29.68 -41.96 -0.45
CA ARG A 443 -30.01 -43.30 -0.97
C ARG A 443 -31.38 -43.84 -0.55
N ASP A 444 -31.87 -43.46 0.63
CA ASP A 444 -33.08 -44.06 1.22
C ASP A 444 -34.23 -43.06 1.39
N ILE A 445 -34.48 -42.21 0.37
CA ILE A 445 -35.74 -41.47 0.27
C ILE A 445 -36.68 -42.29 -0.63
N PRO A 446 -37.68 -42.99 -0.08
CA PRO A 446 -38.65 -43.71 -0.89
C PRO A 446 -39.46 -42.70 -1.72
N ILE A 447 -39.40 -42.84 -3.04
CA ILE A 447 -40.24 -42.07 -3.95
C ILE A 447 -41.67 -42.58 -3.80
N PHE A 448 -42.44 -41.93 -2.93
CA PHE A 448 -43.90 -42.05 -2.96
C PHE A 448 -44.38 -41.48 -4.29
N ILE A 449 -44.80 -42.35 -5.19
CA ILE A 449 -45.59 -42.01 -6.37
C ILE A 449 -47.05 -42.02 -5.87
N PRO A 450 -47.73 -40.87 -5.73
CA PRO A 450 -49.16 -40.86 -5.47
C PRO A 450 -49.87 -41.38 -6.72
N GLU A 451 -50.84 -42.27 -6.56
CA GLU A 451 -51.73 -42.60 -7.67
C GLU A 451 -52.52 -41.35 -8.08
N GLU A 452 -52.51 -41.02 -9.37
CA GLU A 452 -53.12 -39.81 -9.91
C GLU A 452 -54.65 -39.94 -9.90
N GLU A 453 -55.31 -39.40 -8.87
CA GLU A 453 -56.72 -39.02 -9.01
C GLU A 453 -56.82 -37.79 -9.91
N GLU A 454 -57.53 -37.92 -11.03
CA GLU A 454 -57.77 -36.88 -12.05
C GLU A 454 -58.54 -35.68 -11.49
N ASN A 455 -57.84 -34.80 -10.77
CA ASN A 455 -58.33 -33.48 -10.40
C ASN A 455 -57.70 -32.44 -11.33
N GLU A 456 -58.53 -31.77 -12.12
CA GLU A 456 -58.15 -30.66 -13.01
C GLU A 456 -57.68 -29.43 -12.21
N PHE A 457 -56.48 -29.49 -11.66
CA PHE A 457 -55.76 -28.31 -11.23
C PHE A 457 -55.26 -27.58 -12.47
N GLU A 458 -56.01 -26.55 -12.91
CA GLU A 458 -55.49 -25.56 -13.85
C GLU A 458 -54.10 -25.10 -13.38
N GLU A 459 -53.07 -25.30 -14.22
CA GLU A 459 -51.79 -24.66 -13.99
C GLU A 459 -52.02 -23.14 -13.91
N VAL A 460 -51.98 -22.56 -12.71
CA VAL A 460 -51.82 -21.12 -12.52
C VAL A 460 -50.38 -20.77 -12.91
N ARG A 461 -50.10 -20.88 -14.21
CA ARG A 461 -48.88 -20.39 -14.83
C ARG A 461 -48.75 -18.94 -14.39
N PRO A 462 -47.67 -18.55 -13.68
CA PRO A 462 -47.50 -17.18 -13.26
C PRO A 462 -47.54 -16.33 -14.53
N LYS A 463 -48.59 -15.50 -14.67
CA LYS A 463 -48.83 -14.70 -15.88
C LYS A 463 -47.55 -13.91 -16.16
N LYS A 464 -46.78 -14.37 -17.16
CA LYS A 464 -45.56 -13.68 -17.60
C LYS A 464 -45.96 -12.25 -17.82
N ARG A 465 -45.33 -11.32 -17.07
CA ARG A 465 -45.62 -9.88 -17.20
C ARG A 465 -45.59 -9.56 -18.69
N PRO A 466 -46.64 -8.93 -19.25
CA PRO A 466 -46.70 -8.69 -20.69
C PRO A 466 -45.42 -7.98 -21.10
N TYR A 467 -44.74 -8.52 -22.12
CA TYR A 467 -43.50 -7.95 -22.62
C TYR A 467 -43.82 -6.55 -23.14
N VAL A 468 -43.51 -5.53 -22.34
CA VAL A 468 -43.51 -4.14 -22.77
C VAL A 468 -42.26 -4.01 -23.65
N PRO A 469 -42.41 -3.78 -24.98
CA PRO A 469 -41.24 -3.59 -25.82
C PRO A 469 -40.51 -2.35 -25.32
N GLY A 470 -39.21 -2.49 -25.02
CA GLY A 470 -38.36 -1.34 -24.71
C GLY A 470 -38.43 -0.31 -25.84
N PRO A 471 -38.17 0.98 -25.56
CA PRO A 471 -38.14 1.99 -26.61
C PRO A 471 -37.21 1.52 -27.74
N ARG A 472 -37.75 1.50 -28.96
CA ARG A 472 -36.96 1.10 -30.14
C ARG A 472 -35.73 2.00 -30.20
N PRO A 473 -34.51 1.47 -30.46
CA PRO A 473 -33.33 2.31 -30.56
C PRO A 473 -33.59 3.38 -31.63
N GLU A 474 -33.39 4.63 -31.23
CA GLU A 474 -33.58 5.77 -32.14
C GLU A 474 -32.62 5.65 -33.32
N ARG A 475 -33.06 6.11 -34.50
CA ARG A 475 -32.18 6.12 -35.68
C ARG A 475 -31.00 7.05 -35.40
N PRO A 476 -29.79 6.73 -35.91
CA PRO A 476 -28.68 7.66 -35.89
C PRO A 476 -29.11 9.03 -36.43
N LEU A 477 -28.84 10.09 -35.66
CA LEU A 477 -29.18 11.46 -36.03
C LEU A 477 -28.10 12.00 -36.96
N ASP A 478 -28.36 11.93 -38.27
CA ASP A 478 -27.45 12.45 -39.30
C ASP A 478 -27.42 13.99 -39.28
N GLY A 479 -26.24 14.54 -39.01
CA GLY A 479 -25.98 15.99 -38.98
C GLY A 479 -24.70 16.34 -38.22
N HIS A 480 -24.14 17.51 -38.49
CA HIS A 480 -22.92 17.96 -37.80
C HIS A 480 -23.22 18.44 -36.37
N GLY A 481 -22.83 17.64 -35.38
CA GLY A 481 -22.95 17.93 -33.96
C GLY A 481 -22.63 16.71 -33.11
N ARG A 482 -22.49 16.87 -31.79
CA ARG A 482 -22.24 15.74 -30.87
C ARG A 482 -23.54 15.30 -30.21
N GLY A 483 -24.01 14.09 -30.54
CA GLY A 483 -25.19 13.48 -29.89
C GLY A 483 -26.55 14.01 -30.36
N GLY A 484 -26.65 14.57 -31.57
CA GLY A 484 -27.92 14.77 -32.28
C GLY A 484 -28.90 15.82 -31.71
N ARG A 485 -28.55 16.55 -30.65
CA ARG A 485 -29.34 17.70 -30.18
C ARG A 485 -28.81 19.01 -30.76
N ILE A 486 -29.72 19.89 -31.17
CA ILE A 486 -29.41 21.26 -31.62
C ILE A 486 -28.99 22.09 -30.40
N GLY A 487 -27.73 21.96 -30.00
CA GLY A 487 -27.09 22.85 -29.05
C GLY A 487 -26.59 24.08 -29.77
N VAL A 488 -27.20 25.24 -29.52
CA VAL A 488 -26.56 26.54 -29.79
C VAL A 488 -25.23 26.53 -29.05
N ALA A 489 -24.13 26.46 -29.80
CA ALA A 489 -22.84 26.17 -29.20
C ALA A 489 -22.42 27.32 -28.28
N ALA A 490 -22.08 27.03 -27.03
CA ALA A 490 -21.48 28.00 -26.09
C ALA A 490 -20.19 28.65 -26.64
N GLN A 491 -19.62 28.07 -27.71
CA GLN A 491 -18.48 28.62 -28.44
C GLN A 491 -18.85 29.62 -29.54
N GLN A 492 -20.13 29.87 -29.87
CA GLN A 492 -20.49 30.90 -30.85
C GLN A 492 -20.00 32.29 -30.43
N HIS A 493 -20.16 32.68 -29.17
CA HIS A 493 -19.62 33.95 -28.67
C HIS A 493 -18.08 33.99 -28.70
N ILE A 494 -17.42 32.84 -28.51
CA ILE A 494 -15.95 32.74 -28.59
C ILE A 494 -15.48 32.87 -30.04
N VAL A 495 -16.15 32.22 -30.99
CA VAL A 495 -15.86 32.29 -32.43
C VAL A 495 -16.19 33.66 -33.00
N GLN A 496 -17.30 34.27 -32.56
CA GLN A 496 -17.68 35.62 -32.94
C GLN A 496 -16.67 36.64 -32.39
N GLY A 497 -16.24 36.53 -31.13
CA GLY A 497 -15.13 37.34 -30.59
C GLY A 497 -13.82 37.15 -31.39
N LEU A 498 -13.50 35.91 -31.78
CA LEU A 498 -12.33 35.61 -32.62
C LEU A 498 -12.41 36.22 -34.03
N MET A 499 -13.62 36.44 -34.55
CA MET A 499 -13.87 37.08 -35.84
C MET A 499 -14.00 38.61 -35.73
N GLU A 500 -14.53 39.13 -34.62
CA GLU A 500 -14.60 40.57 -34.32
C GLU A 500 -13.20 41.15 -34.04
N ASP A 501 -12.29 40.37 -33.45
CA ASP A 501 -10.84 40.66 -33.39
C ASP A 501 -10.14 40.56 -34.77
N GLY A 502 -10.89 40.32 -35.85
CA GLY A 502 -10.45 40.47 -37.23
C GLY A 502 -9.43 39.44 -37.69
N GLY A 503 -9.41 38.23 -37.10
CA GLY A 503 -8.51 37.14 -37.50
C GLY A 503 -7.02 37.38 -37.23
N LYS A 504 -6.66 38.49 -36.55
CA LYS A 504 -5.27 38.93 -36.34
C LYS A 504 -4.41 38.03 -35.46
N LEU A 505 -5.00 37.03 -34.81
CA LEU A 505 -4.32 36.18 -33.83
C LEU A 505 -3.21 35.29 -34.40
N ARG A 506 -3.06 35.13 -35.74
CA ARG A 506 -2.03 34.22 -36.31
C ARG A 506 -1.29 34.65 -37.59
N ILE A 507 -1.63 35.75 -38.28
CA ILE A 507 -0.93 36.17 -39.51
C ILE A 507 -0.83 37.71 -39.61
N GLU A 508 -0.02 38.35 -38.78
CA GLU A 508 0.65 39.61 -39.18
C GLU A 508 2.15 39.30 -39.34
N ASP A 509 2.72 39.65 -40.49
CA ASP A 509 4.15 39.42 -40.73
C ASP A 509 4.98 40.28 -39.75
N PRO A 510 6.00 39.71 -39.08
CA PRO A 510 6.73 40.41 -38.02
C PRO A 510 7.44 41.67 -38.54
N ARG A 511 7.77 41.72 -39.83
CA ARG A 511 8.34 42.90 -40.49
C ARG A 511 7.34 44.05 -40.60
N GLU A 512 6.11 43.79 -41.03
CA GLU A 512 5.06 44.81 -41.12
C GLU A 512 4.63 45.30 -39.74
N ALA A 513 4.49 44.37 -38.78
CA ALA A 513 4.17 44.69 -37.40
C ALA A 513 5.20 45.66 -36.79
N LEU A 514 6.49 45.45 -37.02
CA LEU A 514 7.56 46.36 -36.55
C LEU A 514 7.54 47.71 -37.30
N LEU A 515 7.28 47.72 -38.61
CA LEU A 515 7.27 48.94 -39.42
C LEU A 515 6.13 49.89 -38.99
N LYS A 516 4.94 49.36 -38.67
CA LYS A 516 3.81 50.13 -38.10
C LYS A 516 4.18 50.97 -36.86
N TYR A 517 5.13 50.49 -36.04
CA TYR A 517 5.58 51.20 -34.84
C TYR A 517 6.85 52.05 -35.02
N ALA A 518 7.56 51.92 -36.15
CA ALA A 518 8.79 52.65 -36.41
C ALA A 518 8.57 54.17 -36.41
N GLU A 519 7.58 54.67 -37.18
CA GLU A 519 7.25 56.11 -37.18
C GLU A 519 6.83 56.63 -35.80
N LYS A 520 6.14 55.80 -35.01
CA LYS A 520 5.69 56.18 -33.67
C LYS A 520 6.88 56.29 -32.71
N ALA A 521 7.87 55.41 -32.83
CA ALA A 521 9.11 55.44 -32.06
C ALA A 521 10.03 56.61 -32.44
N GLU A 522 10.01 57.06 -33.71
CA GLU A 522 10.70 58.28 -34.13
C GLU A 522 10.01 59.55 -33.61
N LYS A 523 8.67 59.59 -33.62
CA LYS A 523 7.87 60.75 -33.17
C LYS A 523 7.82 60.91 -31.64
N ASP A 524 7.87 59.80 -30.88
CA ASP A 524 7.91 59.80 -29.40
C ASP A 524 8.96 58.80 -28.86
N PRO A 525 10.26 59.18 -28.84
CA PRO A 525 11.36 58.31 -28.43
C PRO A 525 11.49 58.16 -26.90
N ARG A 526 10.39 57.81 -26.22
CA ARG A 526 10.29 57.73 -24.74
C ARG A 526 11.33 56.82 -24.09
N TRP A 527 11.69 55.70 -24.75
CA TRP A 527 12.66 54.72 -24.24
C TRP A 527 14.02 54.75 -24.95
N THR A 528 14.13 55.40 -26.11
CA THR A 528 15.35 55.46 -26.94
C THR A 528 16.12 56.78 -26.82
N SER A 529 15.56 57.79 -26.14
CA SER A 529 16.14 59.13 -25.94
C SER A 529 17.61 59.14 -25.49
N VAL A 530 18.01 58.22 -24.59
CA VAL A 530 19.40 58.07 -24.10
C VAL A 530 20.39 57.72 -25.22
N TYR A 531 19.92 57.06 -26.28
CA TYR A 531 20.74 56.55 -27.39
C TYR A 531 20.61 57.36 -28.68
N ALA A 532 19.96 58.53 -28.65
CA ALA A 532 19.71 59.36 -29.85
C ALA A 532 20.98 59.74 -30.65
N LYS A 533 22.18 59.72 -30.03
CA LYS A 533 23.47 59.95 -30.70
C LYS A 533 24.13 58.70 -31.29
N THR A 534 23.76 57.52 -30.83
CA THR A 534 24.39 56.22 -31.17
C THR A 534 23.44 55.25 -31.85
N GLN A 535 22.18 55.61 -32.04
CA GLN A 535 21.17 54.77 -32.67
C GLN A 535 21.54 54.50 -34.15
N PRO A 536 21.61 53.23 -34.58
CA PRO A 536 21.93 52.90 -35.97
C PRO A 536 20.82 53.38 -36.90
N LYS A 537 21.20 54.00 -38.02
CA LYS A 537 20.25 54.39 -39.06
C LYS A 537 19.76 53.13 -39.80
N PRO A 538 18.46 52.86 -39.89
CA PRO A 538 17.96 51.72 -40.64
C PRO A 538 18.25 51.93 -42.13
N ILE A 539 18.85 50.92 -42.76
CA ILE A 539 19.08 50.87 -44.21
C ILE A 539 18.04 49.92 -44.78
N PHE A 540 16.99 50.48 -45.39
CA PHE A 540 16.00 49.69 -46.11
C PHE A 540 16.55 49.31 -47.49
N ALA A 541 16.20 48.12 -47.97
CA ALA A 541 16.36 47.80 -49.38
C ALA A 541 15.55 48.81 -50.20
N LYS A 542 16.13 49.32 -51.29
CA LYS A 542 15.37 50.09 -52.28
C LYS A 542 14.56 49.10 -53.08
N ASP A 543 13.23 49.26 -53.10
CA ASP A 543 12.37 48.41 -53.89
C ASP A 543 12.71 48.58 -55.38
N THR A 544 13.17 47.49 -56.00
CA THR A 544 13.48 47.45 -57.43
C THR A 544 12.20 47.25 -58.21
N GLU A 545 11.35 48.27 -58.25
CA GLU A 545 10.20 48.29 -59.14
C GLU A 545 10.63 48.56 -60.59
N LYS A 546 9.95 47.85 -61.51
CA LYS A 546 10.03 47.95 -62.98
C LYS A 546 11.24 47.32 -63.68
N SER A 547 11.11 46.01 -63.87
CA SER A 547 11.06 45.46 -65.24
C SER A 547 9.70 44.81 -65.46
N GLU A 548 8.77 45.53 -66.11
CA GLU A 548 7.50 44.98 -66.61
C GLU A 548 7.75 44.37 -67.99
N GLU A 549 7.44 43.08 -68.17
CA GLU A 549 6.89 42.46 -69.40
C GLU A 549 6.39 41.03 -69.10
#